data_AF-A0AAD8EI85-F1
#
_entry.id   AF-A0AAD8EI85-F1
#
_cell.length_a   1.000
_cell.length_b   1.000
_cell.length_c   1.000
_cell.angle_alpha   90.00
_cell.angle_beta   90.00
_cell.angle_gamma   90.00
#
_symmetry.space_group_name_H-M   'P 1'
#
loop_
_entity.id
_entity.type
_entity.pdbx_description
1 polymer ?
#
loop_
_entity_poly.entity_id
_entity_poly.type
_entity_poly.pdbx_seq_one_letter_code
_entity_poly.pdbx_strand_id
1 'polypeptide(L)'
;MVTFIADLSTDLFLVVDYFTRGHTYWAVSTFLLIVLPATIVQMFSMRWHIVDDTVSCYHWLAHIFLLGLMHRYVLVLKTGLEARTSGDSTDFQRLYHQQNDICMLHLFESFMESAPQLVLQLYIMISLEAWQSWTGKFSIILLFFFLLAVHSDSGPVA
;
A
#
# COMPACT_ATOMS: atom_id res chain seq x y z
N MET A 1 2.50 7.50 -1.85
CA MET A 1 3.89 7.30 -1.34
C MET A 1 4.00 7.60 0.14
N VAL A 2 3.81 8.85 0.60
CA VAL A 2 3.92 9.19 2.03
C VAL A 2 2.84 8.48 2.86
N THR A 3 1.60 8.46 2.37
CA THR A 3 0.47 7.77 3.01
C THR A 3 0.72 6.26 3.12
N PHE A 4 1.14 5.62 2.02
CA PHE A 4 1.56 4.21 2.00
C PHE A 4 2.63 3.88 3.05
N ILE A 5 3.70 4.68 3.12
CA ILE A 5 4.79 4.45 4.10
C ILE A 5 4.26 4.62 5.53
N ALA A 6 3.38 5.60 5.76
CA ALA A 6 2.79 5.85 7.06
C ALA A 6 1.86 4.71 7.50
N ASP A 7 1.05 4.17 6.59
CA ASP A 7 0.15 3.03 6.84
C ASP A 7 0.95 1.79 7.22
N LEU A 8 1.92 1.41 6.38
CA LEU A 8 2.84 0.29 6.61
C LEU A 8 3.59 0.41 7.95
N SER A 9 4.05 1.61 8.28
CA SER A 9 4.76 1.85 9.54
C SER A 9 3.85 1.68 10.75
N THR A 10 2.60 2.14 10.65
CA THR A 10 1.61 2.06 11.73
C THR A 10 1.19 0.60 11.97
N ASP A 11 1.00 -0.16 10.90
CA ASP A 11 0.64 -1.58 10.97
C ASP A 11 1.77 -2.45 11.54
N LEU A 12 3.03 -2.20 11.13
CA LEU A 12 4.20 -2.88 11.71
C LEU A 12 4.35 -2.57 13.21
N PHE A 13 4.13 -1.32 13.61
CA PHE A 13 4.17 -0.95 15.02
C PHE A 13 3.11 -1.70 15.84
N LEU A 14 1.90 -1.85 15.29
CA LEU A 14 0.82 -2.58 15.93
C LEU A 14 1.15 -4.07 16.14
N VAL A 15 1.74 -4.71 15.12
CA VAL A 15 2.20 -6.11 15.21
C VAL A 15 3.23 -6.27 16.33
N VAL A 16 4.20 -5.36 16.42
CA VAL A 16 5.22 -5.37 17.49
C VAL A 16 4.58 -5.17 18.86
N ASP A 17 3.67 -4.22 19.02
CA ASP A 17 2.95 -4.00 20.29
C ASP A 17 2.19 -5.27 20.71
N TYR A 18 1.45 -5.92 19.81
CA TYR A 18 0.73 -7.15 20.12
C TYR A 18 1.67 -8.32 20.47
N PHE A 19 2.83 -8.44 19.83
CA PHE A 19 3.84 -9.43 20.21
C PHE A 19 4.37 -9.17 21.63
N THR A 20 4.70 -7.92 21.96
CA THR A 20 5.22 -7.58 23.30
C THR A 20 4.20 -7.76 24.42
N ARG A 21 2.90 -7.64 24.12
CA ARG A 21 1.80 -7.89 25.06
C ARG A 21 1.36 -9.35 25.17
N GLY A 22 1.97 -10.26 24.40
CA GLY A 22 1.63 -11.69 24.42
C GLY A 22 0.35 -12.05 23.65
N HIS A 23 -0.21 -11.11 22.89
CA HIS A 23 -1.43 -11.28 22.09
C HIS A 23 -1.10 -11.85 20.70
N THR A 24 -0.48 -13.02 20.66
CA THR A 24 0.09 -13.63 19.44
C THR A 24 -0.95 -13.90 18.36
N TYR A 25 -2.17 -14.32 18.71
CA TYR A 25 -3.24 -14.57 17.72
C TYR A 25 -3.62 -13.29 16.94
N TRP A 26 -3.72 -12.16 17.63
CA TRP A 26 -4.03 -10.87 17.02
C TRP A 26 -2.84 -10.35 16.20
N ALA A 27 -1.62 -10.47 16.74
CA ALA A 27 -0.39 -10.11 16.03
C ALA A 27 -0.25 -10.87 14.70
N VAL A 28 -0.48 -12.19 14.70
CA VAL A 28 -0.39 -13.02 13.49
C VAL A 28 -1.50 -12.66 12.50
N SER A 29 -2.72 -12.39 12.97
CA SER A 29 -3.83 -11.99 12.08
C SER A 29 -3.55 -10.64 11.39
N THR A 30 -3.10 -9.64 12.16
CA THR A 30 -2.67 -8.34 11.64
C THR A 30 -1.50 -8.50 10.66
N PHE A 31 -0.51 -9.32 10.98
CA PHE A 31 0.63 -9.57 10.10
C PHE A 31 0.23 -10.26 8.79
N LEU A 32 -0.70 -11.23 8.83
CA LEU A 32 -1.21 -11.89 7.64
C LEU A 32 -1.97 -10.93 6.72
N LEU A 33 -2.74 -10.00 7.30
CA LEU A 33 -3.46 -8.98 6.54
C LEU A 33 -2.53 -7.96 5.86
N ILE A 34 -1.29 -7.79 6.34
CA ILE A 34 -0.26 -6.97 5.67
C ILE A 34 0.41 -7.79 4.55
N VAL A 35 0.82 -9.02 4.83
CA VAL A 35 1.63 -9.83 3.90
C VAL A 35 0.82 -10.35 2.71
N LEU A 36 -0.43 -10.78 2.91
CA LEU A 36 -1.27 -11.33 1.85
C LEU A 36 -1.51 -10.34 0.69
N PRO A 37 -2.06 -9.13 0.91
CA PRO A 37 -2.25 -8.15 -0.15
C PRO A 37 -0.94 -7.77 -0.82
N ALA A 38 0.12 -7.56 -0.04
CA ALA A 38 1.44 -7.27 -0.58
C ALA A 38 1.93 -8.37 -1.54
N THR A 39 1.76 -9.65 -1.19
CA THR A 39 2.14 -10.76 -2.08
C THR A 39 1.31 -10.80 -3.37
N ILE A 40 0.01 -10.54 -3.30
CA ILE A 40 -0.89 -10.53 -4.47
C ILE A 40 -0.49 -9.39 -5.42
N VAL A 41 -0.27 -8.19 -4.90
CA VAL A 41 0.19 -7.03 -5.67
C VAL A 41 1.57 -7.29 -6.29
N GLN A 42 2.46 -7.99 -5.57
CA GLN A 42 3.75 -8.44 -6.10
C GLN A 42 3.60 -9.42 -7.28
N MET A 43 2.62 -10.33 -7.24
CA MET A 43 2.34 -11.26 -8.34
C MET A 43 1.86 -10.53 -9.60
N PHE A 44 0.95 -9.56 -9.46
CA PHE A 44 0.50 -8.74 -10.59
C PHE A 44 1.63 -7.89 -11.17
N SER A 45 2.46 -7.28 -10.31
CA SER A 45 3.62 -6.51 -10.76
C SER A 45 4.66 -7.37 -11.51
N MET A 46 4.89 -8.60 -11.06
CA MET A 46 5.80 -9.55 -11.70
C MET A 46 5.29 -9.96 -13.09
N ARG A 47 3.98 -10.23 -13.23
CA ARG A 47 3.37 -10.62 -14.50
C ARG A 47 3.63 -9.59 -15.60
N TRP A 48 3.55 -8.31 -15.25
CA TRP A 48 3.83 -7.21 -16.17
C TRP A 48 5.32 -7.13 -16.56
N HIS A 49 6.24 -7.38 -15.63
CA HIS A 49 7.68 -7.34 -15.90
C HIS A 49 8.17 -8.48 -16.79
N ILE A 50 7.51 -9.65 -16.70
CA ILE A 50 7.76 -10.79 -17.59
C ILE A 50 7.26 -10.47 -19.01
N VAL A 51 6.17 -9.72 -19.14
CA VAL A 51 5.64 -9.27 -20.44
C VAL A 51 6.57 -8.24 -21.10
N ASP A 52 7.28 -7.43 -20.31
CA ASP A 52 8.24 -6.41 -20.79
C ASP A 52 9.69 -6.93 -21.01
N ASP A 53 9.97 -8.24 -20.88
CA ASP A 53 11.26 -8.92 -21.17
C ASP A 53 12.54 -8.30 -20.53
N THR A 54 12.39 -7.52 -19.45
CA THR A 54 13.46 -6.76 -18.78
C THR A 54 13.91 -7.40 -17.45
N VAL A 55 14.09 -8.72 -17.42
CA VAL A 55 14.35 -9.44 -16.16
C VAL A 55 15.84 -9.47 -15.77
N SER A 56 16.20 -8.61 -14.81
CA SER A 56 17.49 -8.64 -14.10
C SER A 56 17.34 -9.16 -12.66
N CYS A 57 18.39 -9.75 -12.09
CA CYS A 57 18.42 -10.34 -10.74
C CYS A 57 18.03 -9.34 -9.62
N TYR A 58 18.32 -8.05 -9.80
CA TYR A 58 17.92 -6.99 -8.87
C TYR A 58 16.40 -6.81 -8.77
N HIS A 59 15.64 -7.15 -9.82
CA HIS A 59 14.17 -7.12 -9.76
C HIS A 59 13.64 -8.20 -8.83
N TRP A 60 14.20 -9.41 -8.88
CA TRP A 60 13.82 -10.49 -7.94
C TRP A 60 14.09 -10.12 -6.48
N LEU A 61 15.22 -9.46 -6.20
CA LEU A 61 15.55 -8.99 -4.86
C LEU A 61 14.63 -7.85 -4.38
N ALA A 62 14.28 -6.92 -5.27
CA ALA A 62 13.31 -5.84 -4.98
C ALA A 62 11.89 -6.37 -4.74
N HIS A 63 11.52 -7.45 -5.43
CA HIS A 63 10.23 -8.15 -5.23
C HIS A 63 10.17 -8.88 -3.89
N ILE A 64 11.29 -9.43 -3.38
CA ILE A 64 11.39 -10.04 -2.04
C ILE A 64 11.20 -9.00 -0.92
N PHE A 65 11.60 -7.75 -1.16
CA PHE A 65 11.57 -6.68 -0.15
C PHE A 65 10.30 -5.81 -0.19
N LEU A 66 9.22 -6.25 -0.86
CA LEU A 66 7.99 -5.44 -1.08
C LEU A 66 8.23 -4.10 -1.81
N LEU A 67 9.40 -3.89 -2.43
CA LEU A 67 9.78 -2.60 -3.04
C LEU A 67 9.21 -2.40 -4.46
N GLY A 68 8.42 -3.35 -4.97
CA GLY A 68 7.93 -3.27 -6.35
C GLY A 68 6.97 -2.11 -6.61
N LEU A 69 6.23 -1.65 -5.59
CA LEU A 69 5.44 -0.42 -5.69
C LEU A 69 6.34 0.81 -5.84
N MET A 70 7.37 0.91 -5.00
CA MET A 70 8.33 2.02 -5.03
C MET A 70 9.03 2.12 -6.40
N HIS A 71 9.37 0.98 -7.00
CA HIS A 71 9.95 0.96 -8.35
C HIS A 71 9.00 1.54 -9.41
N ARG A 72 7.72 1.13 -9.42
CA ARG A 72 6.70 1.65 -10.35
C ARG A 72 6.45 3.15 -10.16
N TYR A 73 6.46 3.62 -8.91
CA TYR A 73 6.35 5.06 -8.60
C TYR A 73 7.53 5.87 -9.12
N VAL A 74 8.75 5.37 -8.97
CA VAL A 74 9.95 6.03 -9.52
C VAL A 74 9.91 6.05 -11.05
N LEU A 75 9.43 4.99 -11.68
CA LEU A 75 9.27 4.94 -13.14
C LEU A 75 8.27 5.99 -13.62
N VAL A 76 7.08 6.07 -13.02
CA VAL A 76 6.07 7.09 -13.37
C VAL A 76 6.58 8.52 -13.13
N LEU A 77 7.33 8.76 -12.06
CA LEU A 77 7.95 10.06 -11.82
C LEU A 77 8.97 10.43 -12.91
N LYS A 78 9.79 9.46 -13.36
CA LYS A 78 10.74 9.68 -14.45
C LYS A 78 10.02 9.92 -15.78
N THR A 79 9.05 9.08 -16.15
CA THR A 79 8.22 9.27 -17.35
C THR A 79 7.49 10.61 -17.31
N GLY A 80 7.00 11.04 -16.14
CA GLY A 80 6.32 12.32 -15.97
C GLY A 80 7.25 13.52 -16.12
N LEU A 81 8.49 13.43 -15.62
CA LEU A 81 9.51 14.45 -15.84
C LEU A 81 9.92 14.53 -17.30
N GLU A 82 10.14 13.38 -17.95
CA GLU A 82 10.47 13.28 -19.37
C GLU A 82 9.33 13.82 -20.25
N ALA A 83 8.08 13.46 -19.98
CA ALA A 83 6.90 13.99 -20.68
C ALA A 83 6.77 15.51 -20.53
N ARG A 84 7.08 16.05 -19.34
CA ARG A 84 7.06 17.51 -19.10
C ARG A 84 8.16 18.24 -19.85
N THR A 85 9.32 17.61 -20.04
CA THR A 85 10.45 18.19 -20.78
C THR A 85 10.28 18.03 -22.30
N SER A 86 9.75 16.89 -22.75
CA SER A 86 9.51 16.56 -24.16
C SER A 86 8.31 17.31 -24.74
N GLY A 87 7.23 17.46 -23.95
CA GLY A 87 5.98 18.07 -24.40
C GLY A 87 5.20 17.23 -25.43
N ASP A 88 5.64 16.00 -25.71
CA ASP A 88 5.05 15.13 -26.72
C ASP A 88 3.81 14.39 -26.20
N SER A 89 2.79 14.29 -27.06
CA SER A 89 1.51 13.66 -26.73
C SER A 89 1.62 12.14 -26.51
N THR A 90 2.59 11.47 -27.14
CA THR A 90 2.78 10.02 -26.97
C THR A 90 3.36 9.66 -25.60
N ASP A 91 4.25 10.50 -25.06
CA ASP A 91 4.82 10.34 -23.72
C ASP A 91 3.78 10.61 -22.62
N PHE A 92 2.88 11.58 -22.82
CA PHE A 92 1.72 11.76 -21.94
C PHE A 92 0.78 10.56 -21.96
N GLN A 93 0.52 9.97 -23.13
CA GLN A 93 -0.33 8.78 -23.21
C GLN A 93 0.30 7.60 -22.44
N ARG A 94 1.62 7.40 -22.54
CA ARG A 94 2.35 6.39 -21.74
C ARG A 94 2.24 6.66 -20.24
N LEU A 95 2.40 7.93 -19.83
CA LEU A 95 2.23 8.33 -18.43
C LEU A 95 0.81 8.00 -17.91
N TYR A 96 -0.23 8.30 -18.68
CA TYR A 96 -1.62 7.98 -18.30
C TYR A 96 -1.85 6.47 -18.15
N HIS A 97 -1.32 5.65 -19.05
CA HIS A 97 -1.42 4.19 -18.93
C HIS A 97 -0.71 3.69 -17.66
N GLN A 98 0.53 4.12 -17.41
CA GLN A 98 1.27 3.72 -16.22
C GLN A 98 0.59 4.20 -14.92
N GLN A 99 0.01 5.40 -14.91
CA GLN A 99 -0.73 5.92 -13.76
C GLN A 99 -2.00 5.12 -13.48
N ASN A 100 -2.71 4.68 -14.52
CA ASN A 100 -3.91 3.85 -14.37
C ASN A 100 -3.56 2.49 -13.75
N ASP A 101 -2.49 1.84 -14.20
CA ASP A 101 -2.03 0.57 -13.62
C ASP A 101 -1.66 0.73 -12.14
N ILE A 102 -0.98 1.83 -11.77
CA ILE A 102 -0.65 2.12 -10.37
C ILE A 102 -1.91 2.34 -9.54
N CYS A 103 -2.87 3.11 -10.06
CA CYS A 103 -4.14 3.36 -9.38
C CYS A 103 -4.89 2.05 -9.11
N MET A 104 -4.95 1.15 -10.10
CA MET A 104 -5.56 -0.17 -9.93
C MET A 104 -4.86 -1.01 -8.85
N LEU A 105 -3.52 -1.02 -8.82
CA LEU A 105 -2.76 -1.75 -7.80
C LEU A 105 -3.01 -1.20 -6.39
N HIS A 106 -3.02 0.12 -6.26
CA HIS A 106 -3.33 0.82 -5.01
C HIS A 106 -4.76 0.56 -4.52
N LEU A 107 -5.72 0.48 -5.43
CA LEU A 107 -7.11 0.17 -5.09
C LEU A 107 -7.24 -1.26 -4.57
N PHE A 108 -6.55 -2.21 -5.19
CA PHE A 108 -6.51 -3.58 -4.69
C PHE A 108 -5.84 -3.69 -3.32
N GLU A 109 -4.71 -3.02 -3.13
CA GLU A 109 -4.02 -2.94 -1.85
C GLU A 109 -4.94 -2.38 -0.76
N SER A 110 -5.54 -1.20 -0.97
CA SER A 110 -6.46 -0.56 -0.01
C SER A 110 -7.67 -1.44 0.35
N PHE A 111 -8.20 -2.19 -0.62
CA PHE A 111 -9.33 -3.08 -0.39
C PHE A 111 -8.94 -4.37 0.36
N MET A 112 -7.78 -4.95 0.05
CA MET A 112 -7.34 -6.22 0.63
C MET A 112 -6.57 -6.05 1.95
N GLU A 113 -5.97 -4.89 2.18
CA GLU A 113 -5.21 -4.56 3.39
C GLU A 113 -6.05 -3.70 4.33
N SER A 114 -6.29 -2.43 3.97
CA SER A 114 -6.87 -1.45 4.88
C SER A 114 -8.31 -1.77 5.29
N ALA A 115 -9.14 -2.32 4.41
CA ALA A 115 -10.54 -2.65 4.74
C ALA A 115 -10.68 -3.79 5.78
N PRO A 116 -10.10 -5.00 5.60
CA PRO A 116 -10.15 -6.04 6.63
C PRO A 116 -9.35 -5.66 7.88
N GLN A 117 -8.26 -4.90 7.74
CA GLN A 117 -7.48 -4.41 8.87
C GLN A 117 -8.33 -3.50 9.78
N LEU A 118 -9.10 -2.57 9.20
CA LEU A 118 -10.00 -1.70 9.96
C LEU A 118 -11.07 -2.50 10.72
N VAL A 119 -11.66 -3.51 10.08
CA VAL A 119 -12.63 -4.40 10.71
C VAL A 119 -11.99 -5.17 11.87
N LEU A 120 -10.78 -5.70 11.67
CA LEU A 120 -10.04 -6.43 12.70
C LEU A 120 -9.69 -5.53 13.89
N GLN A 121 -9.22 -4.29 13.66
CA GLN A 121 -8.88 -3.38 14.74
C GLN A 121 -10.11 -2.90 15.53
N LEU A 122 -11.23 -2.64 14.86
CA LEU A 122 -12.50 -2.35 15.54
C LEU A 122 -12.95 -3.52 16.41
N TYR A 123 -12.81 -4.75 15.91
CA TYR A 123 -13.15 -5.94 16.68
C TYR A 123 -12.26 -6.14 17.90
N ILE A 124 -10.96 -5.90 17.79
CA ILE A 124 -10.02 -5.96 18.93
C ILE A 124 -10.35 -4.87 19.96
N MET A 125 -10.67 -3.66 19.53
CA MET A 125 -11.07 -2.56 20.43
C MET A 125 -12.30 -2.92 21.26
N ILE A 126 -13.30 -3.55 20.63
CA ILE A 126 -14.51 -4.01 21.32
C ILE A 126 -14.20 -5.18 22.26
N SER A 127 -13.40 -6.15 21.79
CA SER A 127 -13.14 -7.39 22.52
C SER A 127 -12.23 -7.22 23.74
N LEU A 128 -11.32 -6.25 23.71
CA LEU A 128 -10.38 -5.98 24.82
C LEU A 128 -10.84 -4.84 25.74
N GLU A 129 -12.05 -4.30 25.56
CA GLU A 129 -12.57 -3.09 26.25
C GLU A 129 -11.55 -1.92 26.26
N ALA A 130 -10.66 -1.89 25.26
CA ALA A 130 -9.45 -1.07 25.25
C ALA A 130 -9.70 0.37 24.77
N TRP A 131 -10.90 0.91 25.00
CA TRP A 131 -11.34 2.22 24.51
C TRP A 131 -10.47 3.39 25.03
N GLN A 132 -9.76 3.19 26.15
CA GLN A 132 -8.85 4.19 26.75
C GLN A 132 -7.35 3.93 26.49
N SER A 133 -6.98 2.85 25.80
CA SER A 133 -5.58 2.52 25.50
C SER A 133 -5.12 2.99 24.13
N TRP A 134 -3.79 3.08 23.96
CA TRP A 134 -3.07 3.48 22.74
C TRP A 134 -3.66 2.90 21.43
N THR A 135 -4.18 1.67 21.46
CA THR A 135 -4.87 1.00 20.34
C THR A 135 -6.02 1.83 19.75
N GLY A 136 -6.85 2.48 20.58
CA GLY A 136 -7.92 3.34 20.10
C GLY A 136 -7.43 4.60 19.37
N LYS A 137 -6.29 5.17 19.81
CA LYS A 137 -5.66 6.31 19.13
C LYS A 137 -5.09 5.90 17.76
N PHE A 138 -4.49 4.72 17.66
CA PHE A 138 -3.97 4.20 16.39
C PHE A 138 -5.07 3.89 15.38
N SER A 139 -6.20 3.33 15.82
CA SER A 139 -7.35 3.09 14.94
C SER A 139 -7.93 4.39 14.35
N ILE A 140 -7.95 5.49 15.11
CA ILE A 140 -8.38 6.81 14.61
C ILE A 140 -7.37 7.37 13.61
N ILE A 141 -6.07 7.17 13.85
CA ILE A 141 -5.00 7.59 12.93
C ILE A 141 -5.07 6.79 11.62
N LEU A 142 -5.26 5.47 11.69
CA LEU A 142 -5.50 4.59 10.54
C LEU A 142 -6.74 5.01 9.75
N LEU A 143 -7.86 5.28 10.42
CA LEU A 143 -9.07 5.79 9.77
C LEU A 143 -8.83 7.13 9.07
N PHE A 144 -8.08 8.05 9.70
CA PHE A 144 -7.73 9.34 9.10
C PHE A 144 -6.85 9.18 7.85
N PHE A 145 -5.83 8.30 7.89
CA PHE A 145 -4.99 8.03 6.73
C PHE A 145 -5.75 7.32 5.61
N PHE A 146 -6.64 6.38 5.94
CA PHE A 146 -7.54 5.76 4.99
C PHE A 146 -8.45 6.78 4.30
N LEU A 147 -9.08 7.70 5.07
CA LEU A 147 -9.91 8.75 4.50
C LEU A 147 -9.11 9.75 3.65
N LEU A 148 -7.87 10.05 4.03
CA LEU A 148 -6.97 10.88 3.21
C LEU A 148 -6.55 10.18 1.92
N ALA A 149 -6.30 8.87 1.97
CA ALA A 149 -5.99 8.09 0.77
C ALA A 149 -7.18 8.09 -0.19
N VAL A 150 -8.40 7.83 0.31
CA VAL A 150 -9.64 7.90 -0.48
C VAL A 150 -9.89 9.31 -1.03
N HIS A 151 -9.69 10.35 -0.22
CA HIS A 151 -9.91 11.73 -0.65
C HIS A 151 -8.85 12.22 -1.66
N SER A 152 -7.61 11.73 -1.54
CA SER A 152 -6.53 12.06 -2.49
C SER A 152 -6.76 11.43 -3.87
N ASP A 153 -7.49 10.32 -3.96
CA ASP A 153 -7.88 9.70 -5.24
C ASP A 153 -9.14 10.32 -5.84
N SER A 154 -9.98 10.99 -5.03
CA SER A 154 -11.02 11.89 -5.54
C SER A 154 -10.43 13.23 -5.96
N GLY A 155 -9.65 13.24 -7.06
CA GLY A 155 -9.25 14.47 -7.73
C GLY A 155 -10.46 15.37 -8.05
N PRO A 156 -10.26 16.70 -8.20
CA PRO A 156 -11.36 17.62 -8.44
C PRO A 156 -12.07 17.18 -9.72
N VAL A 157 -13.34 16.82 -9.57
CA VAL A 157 -14.24 16.59 -10.70
C VAL A 157 -14.34 17.93 -11.43
N ALA A 158 -13.60 18.06 -12.52
CA ALA A 158 -13.72 19.15 -13.47
C ALA A 158 -14.94 18.90 -14.37
#